data_AF-A0A964B9V1-F1
#
_entry.id   AF-A0A964B9V1-F1
#
_cell.length_a   1.000
_cell.length_b   1.000
_cell.length_c   1.000
_cell.angle_alpha   90.00
_cell.angle_beta   90.00
_cell.angle_gamma   90.00
#
_symmetry.space_group_name_H-M   'P 1'
#
loop_
_entity.id
_entity.type
_entity.pdbx_description
1 polymer ?
#
loop_
_entity_poly.entity_id
_entity_poly.type
_entity_poly.pdbx_seq_one_letter_code
_entity_poly.pdbx_strand_id
1 'polypeptide(L)'
;MQIFRAAYDALNQMFSPPFRTTLWKVLALTLALLALMWVGLDKFLVGYLLDPAWFPYPWITTAISVALGVGLVVGLAFLVAPVSMLIAGLFLDDLANLAERDACPDGARGRPLPAGQAVWLASKFAAVSLAVNLFALILFLLPGVNALVFFVANAYLFGREYFELAALRFRSLDEVRELRRRHAVTLFLAGLLVAAFVAVPIVNLLTPLFGVAFMVRVHQILAPQAVTPLPNPVPPPPISARS
;
A
#
# COMPACT_ATOMS: atom_id res chain seq x y z
N MET A 1 -21.66 -8.79 -1.81
CA MET A 1 -22.06 -7.62 -2.61
C MET A 1 -21.36 -6.32 -2.21
N GLN A 2 -21.31 -5.97 -0.91
CA GLN A 2 -20.79 -4.66 -0.45
C GLN A 2 -19.27 -4.47 -0.68
N ILE A 3 -18.43 -5.50 -0.50
CA ILE A 3 -16.97 -5.40 -0.70
C ILE A 3 -16.62 -5.12 -2.17
N PHE A 4 -17.26 -5.80 -3.12
CA PHE A 4 -17.04 -5.55 -4.55
C PHE A 4 -17.47 -4.14 -4.96
N ARG A 5 -18.58 -3.64 -4.40
CA ARG A 5 -18.99 -2.24 -4.61
C ARG A 5 -17.96 -1.27 -4.04
N ALA A 6 -17.48 -1.52 -2.82
CA ALA A 6 -16.42 -0.72 -2.22
C ALA A 6 -15.15 -0.70 -3.06
N ALA A 7 -14.75 -1.85 -3.64
CA ALA A 7 -13.63 -1.93 -4.57
C ALA A 7 -13.88 -1.14 -5.85
N TYR A 8 -15.07 -1.26 -6.42
CA TYR A 8 -15.46 -0.52 -7.62
C TYR A 8 -15.44 0.99 -7.41
N ASP A 9 -16.06 1.52 -6.36
CA ASP A 9 -16.00 2.96 -6.16
C ASP A 9 -14.62 3.43 -5.65
N ALA A 10 -13.79 2.57 -5.03
CA ALA A 10 -12.38 2.90 -4.76
C ALA A 10 -11.59 3.03 -6.05
N LEU A 11 -11.83 2.14 -7.02
CA LEU A 11 -11.25 2.19 -8.34
C LEU A 11 -11.60 3.51 -9.06
N ASN A 12 -12.87 3.89 -9.06
CA ASN A 12 -13.32 5.15 -9.64
C ASN A 12 -12.73 6.37 -8.92
N GLN A 13 -12.61 6.31 -7.60
CA GLN A 13 -12.08 7.40 -6.78
C GLN A 13 -10.62 7.71 -7.12
N MET A 14 -9.78 6.70 -7.44
CA MET A 14 -8.39 6.93 -7.87
C MET A 14 -8.26 7.82 -9.10
N PHE A 15 -9.28 7.79 -9.97
CA PHE A 15 -9.34 8.62 -11.16
C PHE A 15 -10.12 9.92 -10.95
N SER A 16 -10.43 10.32 -9.71
CA SER A 16 -11.03 11.62 -9.43
C SER A 16 -9.99 12.76 -9.45
N PRO A 17 -10.38 14.01 -9.78
CA PRO A 17 -9.45 15.14 -9.89
C PRO A 17 -8.51 15.33 -8.67
N PRO A 18 -9.00 15.33 -7.41
CA PRO A 18 -8.11 15.47 -6.26
C PRO A 18 -7.16 14.28 -6.08
N PHE A 19 -7.57 13.07 -6.45
CA PHE A 19 -6.77 11.84 -6.28
C PHE A 19 -5.65 11.76 -7.31
N ARG A 20 -5.91 12.21 -8.53
CA ARG A 20 -4.93 12.24 -9.63
C ARG A 20 -3.69 13.07 -9.26
N THR A 21 -3.85 14.20 -8.57
CA THR A 21 -2.71 15.05 -8.19
C THR A 21 -1.77 14.32 -7.24
N THR A 22 -2.30 13.63 -6.23
CA THR A 22 -1.51 12.81 -5.31
C THR A 22 -0.96 11.57 -6.00
N LEU A 23 -1.74 10.95 -6.90
CA LEU A 23 -1.31 9.83 -7.74
C LEU A 23 -0.07 10.17 -8.55
N TRP A 24 -0.05 11.30 -9.25
CA TRP A 24 1.11 11.69 -10.05
C TRP A 24 2.35 11.96 -9.19
N LYS A 25 2.19 12.50 -7.97
CA LYS A 25 3.31 12.67 -7.02
C LYS A 25 3.88 11.32 -6.57
N VAL A 26 3.02 10.41 -6.13
CA VAL A 26 3.42 9.06 -5.67
C VAL A 26 4.07 8.29 -6.82
N LEU A 27 3.49 8.34 -8.01
CA LEU A 27 4.01 7.67 -9.20
C LEU A 27 5.37 8.24 -9.60
N ALA A 28 5.49 9.57 -9.73
CA ALA A 28 6.75 10.22 -10.11
C ALA A 28 7.86 9.92 -9.09
N LEU A 29 7.57 9.98 -7.80
CA LEU A 29 8.56 9.72 -6.76
C LEU A 29 8.95 8.23 -6.68
N THR A 30 7.99 7.31 -6.91
CA THR A 30 8.26 5.87 -7.01
C THR A 30 9.19 5.58 -8.19
N LEU A 31 8.88 6.13 -9.38
CA LEU A 31 9.71 5.96 -10.57
C LEU A 31 11.09 6.59 -10.40
N ALA A 32 11.18 7.78 -9.79
CA ALA A 32 12.44 8.43 -9.49
C ALA A 32 13.30 7.59 -8.54
N LEU A 33 12.72 7.03 -7.47
CA LEU A 33 13.44 6.19 -6.54
C LEU A 33 13.90 4.88 -7.19
N LEU A 34 13.05 4.23 -8.00
CA LEU A 34 13.44 3.04 -8.77
C LEU A 34 14.57 3.33 -9.76
N ALA A 35 14.52 4.47 -10.45
CA ALA A 35 15.60 4.89 -11.35
C ALA A 35 16.91 5.16 -10.59
N LEU A 36 16.83 5.77 -9.40
CA LEU A 36 17.99 5.97 -8.54
C LEU A 36 18.57 4.64 -8.05
N MET A 37 17.70 3.70 -7.65
CA MET A 37 18.12 2.34 -7.29
C MET A 37 18.75 1.60 -8.46
N TRP A 38 18.21 1.72 -9.68
CA TRP A 38 18.81 1.15 -10.89
C TRP A 38 20.23 1.64 -11.08
N VAL A 39 20.44 2.95 -11.12
CA VAL A 39 21.77 3.55 -11.34
C VAL A 39 22.73 3.16 -10.22
N GLY A 40 22.26 3.14 -8.97
CA GLY A 40 23.07 2.75 -7.81
C GLY A 40 23.49 1.28 -7.87
N LEU A 41 22.54 0.37 -8.14
CA LEU A 41 22.82 -1.06 -8.23
C LEU A 41 23.65 -1.40 -9.47
N ASP A 42 23.40 -0.79 -10.62
CA ASP A 42 24.18 -1.00 -11.84
C ASP A 42 25.65 -0.60 -11.63
N LYS A 43 25.90 0.60 -11.09
CA LYS A 43 27.25 1.05 -10.74
C LYS A 43 27.92 0.14 -9.72
N PHE A 44 27.17 -0.40 -8.76
CA PHE A 44 27.72 -1.31 -7.77
C PHE A 44 28.02 -2.70 -8.36
N LEU A 45 27.05 -3.32 -9.05
CA LEU A 45 27.19 -4.68 -9.55
C LEU A 45 28.10 -4.77 -10.78
N VAL A 46 27.96 -3.85 -11.73
CA VAL A 46 28.75 -3.87 -12.97
C VAL A 46 30.00 -3.01 -12.83
N GLY A 47 29.88 -1.82 -12.23
CA GLY A 47 31.00 -0.90 -12.10
C GLY A 47 32.04 -1.30 -11.05
N TYR A 48 31.62 -1.92 -9.94
CA TYR A 48 32.51 -2.26 -8.82
C TYR A 48 32.80 -3.76 -8.71
N LEU A 49 31.78 -4.64 -8.75
CA LEU A 49 31.99 -6.08 -8.59
C LEU A 49 32.58 -6.78 -9.82
N LEU A 50 32.40 -6.22 -11.02
CA LEU A 50 32.92 -6.75 -12.29
C LEU A 50 34.22 -6.05 -12.73
N ASP A 51 34.97 -5.49 -11.77
CA ASP A 51 36.23 -4.82 -12.06
C ASP A 51 37.20 -5.80 -12.79
N PRO A 52 37.79 -5.38 -13.94
CA PRO A 52 38.76 -6.17 -14.70
C PRO A 52 39.92 -6.72 -13.87
N ALA A 53 40.23 -6.11 -12.72
CA ALA A 53 41.23 -6.60 -11.78
C ALA A 53 40.92 -8.02 -11.25
N TRP A 54 39.65 -8.39 -11.12
CA TRP A 54 39.22 -9.71 -10.64
C TRP A 54 38.83 -10.65 -11.78
N PHE A 55 38.39 -10.10 -12.92
CA PHE A 55 37.94 -10.87 -14.09
C PHE A 55 38.70 -10.45 -15.37
N PRO A 56 39.90 -11.01 -15.61
CA PRO A 56 40.74 -10.62 -16.74
C PRO A 56 40.25 -11.11 -18.10
N TYR A 57 39.21 -11.97 -18.15
CA TYR A 57 38.69 -12.55 -19.39
C TYR A 57 37.47 -11.75 -19.92
N PRO A 58 37.58 -11.06 -21.06
CA PRO A 58 36.53 -10.14 -21.54
C PRO A 58 35.19 -10.80 -21.90
N TRP A 59 35.21 -12.06 -22.33
CA TRP A 59 33.99 -12.80 -22.64
C TRP A 59 33.22 -13.20 -21.37
N ILE A 60 33.92 -13.49 -20.26
CA ILE A 60 33.30 -13.80 -18.97
C ILE A 60 32.65 -12.55 -18.40
N THR A 61 33.36 -11.41 -18.41
CA THR A 61 32.79 -10.14 -17.94
C THR A 61 31.57 -9.75 -18.75
N THR A 62 31.61 -9.90 -20.08
CA THR A 62 30.45 -9.64 -20.94
C THR A 62 29.26 -10.54 -20.60
N ALA A 63 29.49 -11.85 -20.44
CA ALA A 63 28.42 -12.81 -20.11
C ALA A 63 27.79 -12.51 -18.74
N ILE A 64 28.60 -12.22 -17.72
CA ILE A 64 28.11 -11.87 -16.38
C ILE A 64 27.38 -10.53 -16.41
N SER A 65 27.89 -9.52 -17.13
CA SER A 65 27.22 -8.22 -17.29
C SER A 65 25.82 -8.37 -17.89
N VAL A 66 25.67 -9.21 -18.92
CA VAL A 66 24.35 -9.49 -19.51
C VAL A 66 23.44 -10.18 -18.50
N ALA A 67 23.94 -11.19 -17.78
CA ALA A 67 23.17 -11.90 -16.75
C ALA A 67 22.74 -10.97 -15.60
N LEU A 68 23.63 -10.09 -15.13
CA LEU A 68 23.34 -9.09 -14.11
C LEU A 68 22.37 -8.03 -14.62
N GLY A 69 22.48 -7.59 -15.88
CA GLY A 69 21.52 -6.67 -16.49
C GLY A 69 20.11 -7.26 -16.53
N VAL A 70 19.96 -8.51 -16.95
CA VAL A 70 18.66 -9.21 -16.90
C VAL A 70 18.19 -9.38 -15.46
N GLY A 71 19.08 -9.80 -14.56
CA GLY A 71 18.80 -9.95 -13.14
C GLY A 71 18.36 -8.64 -12.48
N LEU A 72 18.92 -7.51 -12.88
CA LEU A 72 18.54 -6.17 -12.41
C LEU A 72 17.15 -5.78 -12.89
N VAL A 73 16.80 -6.04 -14.15
CA VAL A 73 15.46 -5.75 -14.69
C VAL A 73 14.41 -6.56 -13.92
N VAL A 74 14.65 -7.87 -13.74
CA VAL A 74 13.77 -8.74 -12.96
C VAL A 74 13.72 -8.27 -11.51
N GLY A 75 14.86 -8.04 -10.87
CA GLY A 75 14.96 -7.58 -9.49
C GLY A 75 14.21 -6.26 -9.25
N LEU A 76 14.33 -5.29 -10.16
CA LEU A 76 13.57 -4.05 -10.08
C LEU A 76 12.06 -4.28 -10.13
N ALA A 77 11.57 -5.20 -10.97
CA ALA A 77 10.14 -5.51 -11.05
C ALA A 77 9.60 -5.99 -9.69
N PHE A 78 10.36 -6.80 -8.96
CA PHE A 78 10.04 -7.23 -7.59
C PHE A 78 10.19 -6.11 -6.55
N LEU A 79 11.03 -5.10 -6.81
CA LEU A 79 11.19 -3.92 -5.94
C LEU A 79 10.06 -2.88 -6.11
N VAL A 80 9.27 -2.94 -7.19
CA VAL A 80 8.16 -2.00 -7.42
C VAL A 80 7.19 -1.99 -6.24
N ALA A 81 6.77 -3.16 -5.74
CA ALA A 81 5.84 -3.27 -4.62
C ALA A 81 6.39 -2.61 -3.33
N PRO A 82 7.55 -3.01 -2.77
CA PRO A 82 8.06 -2.40 -1.55
C PRO A 82 8.39 -0.91 -1.70
N VAL A 83 8.92 -0.49 -2.85
CA VAL A 83 9.24 0.94 -3.10
C VAL A 83 7.96 1.78 -3.19
N SER A 84 6.96 1.32 -3.92
CA SER A 84 5.67 2.03 -4.01
C SER A 84 4.99 2.16 -2.64
N MET A 85 5.11 1.14 -1.78
CA MET A 85 4.61 1.20 -0.41
C MET A 85 5.35 2.21 0.47
N LEU A 86 6.68 2.28 0.37
CA LEU A 86 7.47 3.30 1.08
C LEU A 86 6.98 4.68 0.70
N ILE A 87 6.91 4.95 -0.60
CA ILE A 87 6.51 6.26 -1.11
C ILE A 87 5.06 6.58 -0.73
N ALA A 88 4.13 5.64 -0.91
CA ALA A 88 2.75 5.87 -0.55
C ALA A 88 2.54 6.06 0.96
N GLY A 89 3.37 5.43 1.79
CA GLY A 89 3.38 5.65 3.23
C GLY A 89 3.70 7.09 3.63
N LEU A 90 4.53 7.80 2.84
CA LEU A 90 4.81 9.23 3.04
C LEU A 90 3.59 10.11 2.74
N PHE A 91 2.71 9.66 1.85
CA PHE A 91 1.47 10.33 1.46
C PHE A 91 0.23 9.67 2.07
N LEU A 92 0.41 8.85 3.11
CA LEU A 92 -0.67 8.06 3.69
C LEU A 92 -1.81 8.94 4.18
N ASP A 93 -1.49 10.02 4.90
CA ASP A 93 -2.51 10.93 5.43
C ASP A 93 -3.30 11.59 4.31
N ASP A 94 -2.65 12.03 3.23
CA ASP A 94 -3.31 12.62 2.06
C ASP A 94 -4.24 11.62 1.37
N LEU A 95 -3.75 10.40 1.13
CA LEU A 95 -4.51 9.32 0.50
C LEU A 95 -5.70 8.90 1.35
N ALA A 96 -5.51 8.79 2.67
CA ALA A 96 -6.57 8.41 3.60
C ALA A 96 -7.59 9.52 3.76
N ASN A 97 -7.16 10.77 3.91
CA ASN A 97 -8.07 11.93 3.96
C ASN A 97 -8.94 12.00 2.72
N LEU A 98 -8.38 11.69 1.56
CA LEU A 98 -9.13 11.71 0.31
C LEU A 98 -10.09 10.52 0.20
N ALA A 99 -9.65 9.33 0.60
CA ALA A 99 -10.50 8.14 0.68
C ALA A 99 -11.73 8.36 1.58
N GLU A 100 -11.51 9.00 2.74
CA GLU A 100 -12.55 9.27 3.74
C GLU A 100 -13.65 10.20 3.25
N ARG A 101 -13.35 11.16 2.37
CA ARG A 101 -14.33 12.15 1.89
C ARG A 101 -15.57 11.51 1.27
N ASP A 102 -15.38 10.41 0.54
CA ASP A 102 -16.46 9.73 -0.16
C ASP A 102 -16.94 8.47 0.61
N ALA A 103 -16.08 7.92 1.46
CA ALA A 103 -16.35 6.67 2.17
C ALA A 103 -17.05 6.85 3.53
N CYS A 104 -16.99 8.03 4.14
CA CYS A 104 -17.55 8.31 5.47
C CYS A 104 -18.90 9.06 5.38
N PRO A 105 -20.03 8.47 5.83
CA PRO A 105 -21.37 9.03 5.69
C PRO A 105 -21.59 10.42 6.31
N ASP A 106 -20.97 10.70 7.47
CA ASP A 106 -21.23 11.92 8.27
C ASP A 106 -20.05 12.91 8.27
N GLY A 107 -19.13 12.78 7.31
CA GLY A 107 -17.91 13.60 7.26
C GLY A 107 -16.93 13.32 8.40
N ALA A 108 -17.10 12.20 9.12
CA ALA A 108 -16.21 11.80 10.19
C ALA A 108 -14.81 11.49 9.63
N ARG A 109 -13.84 12.32 10.04
CA ARG A 109 -12.44 12.19 9.62
C ARG A 109 -11.65 11.41 10.64
N GLY A 110 -10.85 10.48 10.15
CA GLY A 110 -9.88 9.76 10.97
C GLY A 110 -8.84 10.74 11.53
N ARG A 111 -8.27 10.40 12.69
CA ARG A 111 -7.15 11.17 13.24
C ARG A 111 -5.92 10.91 12.37
N PRO A 112 -5.20 11.97 11.94
CA PRO A 112 -3.95 11.79 11.21
C PRO A 112 -2.94 11.04 12.07
N LEU A 113 -2.18 10.14 11.46
CA LEU A 113 -1.15 9.41 12.20
C LEU A 113 0.03 10.35 12.49
N PRO A 114 0.66 10.27 13.67
CA PRO A 114 1.91 10.97 13.92
C PRO A 114 2.95 10.58 12.84
N ALA A 115 3.67 11.56 12.29
CA ALA A 115 4.59 11.34 11.17
C ALA A 115 5.62 10.21 11.44
N GLY A 116 6.17 10.14 12.66
CA GLY A 116 7.08 9.05 13.04
C GLY A 116 6.44 7.67 13.02
N GLN A 117 5.17 7.57 13.42
CA GLN A 117 4.41 6.32 13.36
C GLN A 117 4.07 5.93 11.92
N ALA A 118 3.72 6.91 11.07
CA ALA A 118 3.47 6.68 9.65
C ALA A 118 4.73 6.16 8.93
N VAL A 119 5.88 6.79 9.17
CA VAL A 119 7.19 6.36 8.61
C VAL A 119 7.58 4.97 9.09
N TRP A 120 7.42 4.69 10.39
CA TRP A 120 7.69 3.36 10.94
C TRP A 120 6.82 2.28 10.28
N LEU A 121 5.53 2.56 10.13
CA LEU A 121 4.57 1.62 9.56
C LEU A 121 4.82 1.38 8.07
N ALA A 122 5.11 2.45 7.32
CA ALA A 122 5.52 2.37 5.92
C ALA A 122 6.80 1.55 5.73
N SER A 123 7.81 1.79 6.58
CA SER A 123 9.08 1.06 6.55
C SER A 123 8.89 -0.41 6.86
N LYS A 124 8.06 -0.73 7.87
CA LYS A 124 7.71 -2.10 8.22
C LYS A 124 7.03 -2.81 7.04
N PHE A 125 6.06 -2.18 6.39
CA PHE A 125 5.37 -2.80 5.25
C PHE A 125 6.26 -2.98 4.04
N ALA A 126 7.13 -2.01 3.77
CA ALA A 126 8.13 -2.16 2.74
C ALA A 126 9.08 -3.32 3.03
N ALA A 127 9.52 -3.49 4.28
CA ALA A 127 10.37 -4.61 4.68
C ALA A 127 9.67 -5.97 4.53
N VAL A 128 8.40 -6.07 4.94
CA VAL A 128 7.63 -7.31 4.80
C VAL A 128 7.32 -7.60 3.32
N SER A 129 6.94 -6.58 2.55
CA SER A 129 6.72 -6.68 1.11
C SER A 129 8.01 -7.10 0.39
N LEU A 130 9.16 -6.54 0.78
CA LEU A 130 10.46 -6.95 0.26
C LEU A 130 10.76 -8.41 0.57
N ALA A 131 10.50 -8.86 1.80
CA ALA A 131 10.69 -10.26 2.18
C ALA A 131 9.79 -11.22 1.38
N VAL A 132 8.52 -10.85 1.18
CA VAL A 132 7.58 -11.63 0.35
C VAL A 132 8.03 -11.68 -1.11
N ASN A 133 8.47 -10.54 -1.67
CA ASN A 133 8.98 -10.48 -3.04
C ASN A 133 10.28 -11.25 -3.23
N LEU A 134 11.19 -11.22 -2.25
CA LEU A 134 12.42 -12.01 -2.30
C LEU A 134 12.13 -13.51 -2.21
N PHE A 135 11.22 -13.92 -1.34
CA PHE A 135 10.77 -15.30 -1.26
C PHE A 135 10.10 -15.74 -2.57
N ALA A 136 9.31 -14.86 -3.18
CA ALA A 136 8.72 -15.11 -4.49
C ALA A 136 9.76 -15.24 -5.60
N LEU A 137 10.85 -14.46 -5.55
CA LEU A 137 11.97 -14.59 -6.49
C LEU A 137 12.67 -15.95 -6.36
N ILE A 138 12.83 -16.47 -5.15
CA ILE A 138 13.36 -17.83 -4.92
C ILE A 138 12.40 -18.88 -5.50
N LEU A 139 11.10 -18.72 -5.23
CA LEU A 139 10.07 -19.61 -5.74
C LEU A 139 9.86 -19.48 -7.24
N PHE A 140 10.26 -18.39 -7.89
CA PHE A 140 10.11 -18.17 -9.33
C PHE A 140 10.73 -19.33 -10.14
N LEU A 141 11.75 -19.99 -9.60
CA LEU A 141 12.40 -21.17 -10.18
C LEU A 141 11.52 -22.43 -10.21
N LEU A 142 10.39 -22.47 -9.48
CA LEU A 142 9.44 -23.58 -9.44
C LEU A 142 8.15 -23.21 -10.23
N PRO A 143 7.94 -23.75 -11.44
CA PRO A 143 6.78 -23.41 -12.26
C PRO A 143 5.45 -23.87 -11.63
N GLY A 144 4.42 -23.03 -11.69
CA GLY A 144 3.04 -23.33 -11.28
C GLY A 144 2.72 -23.04 -9.81
N VAL A 145 3.59 -23.45 -8.87
CA VAL A 145 3.39 -23.19 -7.42
C VAL A 145 3.68 -21.73 -7.07
N ASN A 146 4.62 -21.12 -7.77
CA ASN A 146 5.09 -19.76 -7.50
C ASN A 146 3.97 -18.70 -7.56
N ALA A 147 3.11 -18.74 -8.57
CA ALA A 147 2.08 -17.75 -8.81
C ALA A 147 0.98 -17.84 -7.75
N LEU A 148 0.56 -19.05 -7.39
CA LEU A 148 -0.44 -19.26 -6.33
C LEU A 148 0.10 -18.79 -4.98
N VAL A 149 1.31 -19.20 -4.61
CA VAL A 149 1.93 -18.81 -3.33
C VAL A 149 2.15 -17.30 -3.29
N PHE A 150 2.66 -16.71 -4.37
CA PHE A 150 2.82 -15.26 -4.50
C PHE A 150 1.49 -14.54 -4.29
N PHE A 151 0.44 -14.97 -5.00
CA PHE A 151 -0.87 -14.33 -4.95
C PHE A 151 -1.48 -14.42 -3.55
N VAL A 152 -1.45 -15.59 -2.93
CA VAL A 152 -1.98 -15.82 -1.57
C VAL A 152 -1.18 -15.06 -0.52
N ALA A 153 0.16 -15.07 -0.60
CA ALA A 153 1.03 -14.36 0.32
C ALA A 153 0.77 -12.85 0.26
N ASN A 154 0.71 -12.28 -0.94
CA ASN A 154 0.40 -10.86 -1.14
C ASN A 154 -1.02 -10.52 -0.68
N ALA A 155 -2.02 -11.37 -0.95
CA ALA A 155 -3.38 -11.14 -0.49
C ALA A 155 -3.48 -11.10 1.04
N TYR A 156 -2.84 -12.04 1.74
CA TYR A 156 -2.78 -12.04 3.19
C TYR A 156 -2.03 -10.81 3.74
N LEU A 157 -0.89 -10.49 3.14
CA LEU A 157 -0.06 -9.35 3.54
C LEU A 157 -0.83 -8.03 3.40
N PHE A 158 -1.23 -7.69 2.17
CA PHE A 158 -1.87 -6.42 1.86
C PHE A 158 -3.24 -6.29 2.50
N GLY A 159 -4.01 -7.39 2.55
CA GLY A 159 -5.29 -7.44 3.24
C GLY A 159 -5.18 -6.98 4.70
N ARG A 160 -4.18 -7.48 5.42
CA ARG A 160 -3.96 -7.17 6.82
C ARG A 160 -3.34 -5.78 7.03
N GLU A 161 -2.36 -5.42 6.22
CA GLU A 161 -1.55 -4.21 6.41
C GLU A 161 -2.28 -2.93 6.01
N TYR A 162 -2.92 -2.91 4.83
CA TYR A 162 -3.72 -1.75 4.42
C TYR A 162 -4.95 -1.56 5.31
N PHE A 163 -5.52 -2.65 5.83
CA PHE A 163 -6.59 -2.55 6.81
C PHE A 163 -6.12 -1.93 8.12
N GLU A 164 -4.95 -2.32 8.63
CA GLU A 164 -4.37 -1.72 9.83
C GLU A 164 -4.14 -0.21 9.65
N LEU A 165 -3.63 0.22 8.49
CA LEU A 165 -3.50 1.65 8.16
C LEU A 165 -4.83 2.39 8.21
N ALA A 166 -5.84 1.83 7.55
CA ALA A 166 -7.16 2.44 7.48
C ALA A 166 -7.81 2.52 8.86
N ALA A 167 -7.76 1.43 9.62
CA ALA A 167 -8.45 1.31 10.89
C ALA A 167 -7.77 2.11 12.03
N LEU A 168 -6.43 2.23 12.02
CA LEU A 168 -5.69 2.99 13.05
C LEU A 168 -6.02 4.48 13.10
N ARG A 169 -6.64 5.00 12.04
CA ARG A 169 -7.12 6.38 12.00
C ARG A 169 -8.39 6.58 12.82
N PHE A 170 -9.13 5.51 13.08
CA PHE A 170 -10.42 5.55 13.79
C PHE A 170 -10.39 4.82 15.14
N ARG A 171 -9.46 3.88 15.31
CA ARG A 171 -9.42 2.91 16.40
C ARG A 171 -8.02 2.83 17.00
N SER A 172 -7.94 2.42 18.26
CA SER A 172 -6.67 2.15 18.91
C SER A 172 -6.00 0.88 18.35
N LEU A 173 -4.69 0.73 18.57
CA LEU A 173 -3.92 -0.45 18.11
C LEU A 173 -4.52 -1.78 18.57
N ASP A 174 -5.03 -1.85 19.80
CA ASP A 174 -5.58 -3.09 20.36
C ASP A 174 -6.94 -3.44 19.77
N GLU A 175 -7.79 -2.44 19.54
CA GLU A 175 -9.05 -2.62 18.81
C GLU A 175 -8.81 -3.11 17.38
N VAL A 176 -7.85 -2.52 16.67
CA VAL A 176 -7.49 -2.94 15.30
C VAL A 176 -6.99 -4.39 15.27
N ARG A 177 -6.16 -4.79 16.24
CA ARG A 177 -5.68 -6.18 16.35
C ARG A 177 -6.82 -7.16 16.54
N GLU A 178 -7.78 -6.83 17.40
CA GLU A 178 -8.95 -7.66 17.63
C GLU A 178 -9.83 -7.73 16.39
N LEU A 179 -10.06 -6.60 15.71
CA LEU A 179 -10.88 -6.52 14.51
C LEU A 179 -10.29 -7.36 13.37
N ARG A 180 -8.95 -7.34 13.22
CA ARG A 180 -8.22 -8.21 12.29
C ARG A 180 -8.37 -9.69 12.60
N ARG A 181 -8.37 -10.08 13.88
CA ARG A 181 -8.55 -11.48 14.29
C ARG A 181 -9.95 -11.96 13.96
N ARG A 182 -10.97 -11.16 14.28
CA ARG A 182 -12.38 -11.48 14.01
C ARG A 182 -12.70 -11.57 12.52
N HIS A 183 -12.11 -10.70 11.70
CA HIS A 183 -12.43 -10.60 10.27
C HIS A 183 -11.31 -11.10 9.36
N ALA A 184 -10.43 -11.98 9.83
CA ALA A 184 -9.25 -12.43 9.08
C ALA A 184 -9.58 -12.95 7.67
N VAL A 185 -10.65 -13.73 7.54
CA VAL A 185 -11.11 -14.26 6.23
C VAL A 185 -11.58 -13.13 5.32
N THR A 186 -12.37 -12.19 5.83
CA THR A 186 -12.86 -11.05 5.05
C THR A 186 -11.71 -10.15 4.58
N LEU A 187 -10.73 -9.91 5.45
CA LEU A 187 -9.53 -9.14 5.12
C LEU A 187 -8.66 -9.86 4.10
N PHE A 188 -8.54 -11.19 4.18
CA PHE A 188 -7.86 -11.99 3.17
C PHE A 188 -8.57 -11.91 1.81
N LEU A 189 -9.89 -12.05 1.78
CA LEU A 189 -10.68 -11.95 0.55
C LEU A 189 -10.61 -10.55 -0.07
N ALA A 190 -10.67 -9.49 0.75
CA ALA A 190 -10.42 -8.12 0.31
C ALA A 190 -8.98 -7.99 -0.22
N GLY A 191 -8.01 -8.58 0.47
CA GLY A 191 -6.62 -8.65 0.06
C GLY A 191 -6.40 -9.30 -1.30
N LEU A 192 -7.22 -10.26 -1.72
CA LEU A 192 -7.14 -10.85 -3.07
C LEU A 192 -7.37 -9.81 -4.17
N LEU A 193 -8.26 -8.84 -3.94
CA LEU A 193 -8.49 -7.74 -4.89
C LEU A 193 -7.28 -6.81 -4.98
N VAL A 194 -6.61 -6.56 -3.84
CA VAL A 194 -5.36 -5.77 -3.82
C VAL A 194 -4.23 -6.56 -4.49
N ALA A 195 -4.11 -7.87 -4.22
CA ALA A 195 -3.12 -8.74 -4.85
C ALA A 195 -3.27 -8.84 -6.37
N ALA A 196 -4.49 -8.70 -6.90
CA ALA A 196 -4.73 -8.62 -8.34
C ALA A 196 -4.03 -7.40 -8.99
N PHE A 197 -3.93 -6.27 -8.28
CA PHE A 197 -3.16 -5.12 -8.76
C PHE A 197 -1.67 -5.44 -8.78
N VAL A 198 -1.18 -6.10 -7.73
CA VAL A 198 0.24 -6.45 -7.58
C VAL A 198 0.70 -7.46 -8.62
N ALA A 199 -0.17 -8.39 -9.00
CA ALA A 199 0.12 -9.39 -10.02
C ALA A 199 0.37 -8.79 -11.42
N VAL A 200 -0.11 -7.57 -11.69
CA VAL A 200 0.07 -6.90 -12.98
C VAL A 200 1.11 -5.78 -12.80
N PRO A 201 2.33 -5.89 -13.37
CA PRO A 201 3.45 -4.99 -13.05
C PRO A 201 3.15 -3.49 -13.20
N ILE A 202 2.43 -3.09 -14.25
CA ILE A 202 2.08 -1.69 -14.50
C ILE A 202 1.02 -1.21 -13.50
N VAL A 203 0.04 -2.06 -13.20
CA VAL A 203 -1.05 -1.74 -12.26
C VAL A 203 -0.57 -1.77 -10.81
N ASN A 204 0.52 -2.50 -10.52
CA ASN A 204 1.12 -2.58 -9.19
C ASN A 204 1.51 -1.20 -8.63
N LEU A 205 1.86 -0.25 -9.49
CA LEU A 205 2.14 1.14 -9.10
C LEU A 205 0.91 1.84 -8.49
N LEU A 206 -0.30 1.38 -8.81
CA LEU A 206 -1.56 1.89 -8.28
C LEU A 206 -2.02 1.16 -7.02
N THR A 207 -1.41 0.02 -6.69
CA THR A 207 -1.75 -0.81 -5.53
C THR A 207 -1.89 0.00 -4.23
N PRO A 208 -0.95 0.87 -3.84
CA PRO A 208 -1.09 1.58 -2.57
C PRO A 208 -2.26 2.56 -2.55
N LEU A 209 -2.55 3.20 -3.67
CA LEU A 209 -3.68 4.11 -3.81
C LEU A 209 -5.00 3.37 -3.68
N PHE A 210 -5.12 2.28 -4.43
CA PHE A 210 -6.28 1.40 -4.38
C PHE A 210 -6.45 0.81 -2.98
N GLY A 211 -5.38 0.26 -2.41
CA GLY A 211 -5.36 -0.42 -1.11
C GLY A 211 -5.83 0.48 0.02
N VAL A 212 -5.33 1.72 0.09
CA VAL A 212 -5.78 2.70 1.10
C VAL A 212 -7.25 3.05 0.91
N ALA A 213 -7.66 3.44 -0.30
CA ALA A 213 -9.04 3.86 -0.56
C ALA A 213 -10.05 2.73 -0.31
N PHE A 214 -9.70 1.53 -0.76
CA PHE A 214 -10.51 0.34 -0.60
C PHE A 214 -10.61 -0.10 0.87
N MET A 215 -9.50 -0.13 1.61
CA MET A 215 -9.52 -0.60 3.00
C MET A 215 -10.18 0.37 3.98
N VAL A 216 -10.20 1.68 3.69
CA VAL A 216 -11.03 2.64 4.44
C VAL A 216 -12.51 2.26 4.32
N ARG A 217 -12.99 1.90 3.13
CA ARG A 217 -14.37 1.47 2.92
C ARG A 217 -14.65 0.12 3.56
N VAL A 218 -13.72 -0.83 3.47
CA VAL A 218 -13.83 -2.13 4.16
C VAL A 218 -13.90 -1.92 5.68
N HIS A 219 -13.11 -1.02 6.24
CA HIS A 219 -13.22 -0.65 7.66
C HIS A 219 -14.62 -0.13 8.00
N GLN A 220 -15.18 0.78 7.20
CA GLN A 220 -16.54 1.30 7.44
C GLN A 220 -17.62 0.21 7.35
N ILE A 221 -17.45 -0.79 6.48
CA ILE A 221 -18.36 -1.94 6.39
C ILE A 221 -18.26 -2.82 7.65
N LEU A 222 -17.05 -3.08 8.14
CA LEU A 222 -16.80 -4.04 9.23
C LEU A 222 -16.97 -3.44 10.62
N ALA A 223 -16.69 -2.15 10.78
CA ALA A 223 -16.78 -1.44 12.04
C ALA A 223 -17.26 0.00 11.80
N PRO A 224 -18.54 0.18 11.39
CA PRO A 224 -19.11 1.50 11.20
C PRO A 224 -18.86 2.38 12.44
N GLN A 225 -18.55 3.65 12.22
CA GLN A 225 -18.43 4.58 13.33
C GLN A 225 -19.80 4.70 14.01
N ALA A 226 -19.84 4.53 15.33
CA ALA A 226 -21.04 4.87 16.09
C ALA A 226 -21.20 6.39 16.00
N VAL A 227 -22.29 6.85 15.40
CA VAL A 227 -22.71 8.26 15.45
C VAL A 227 -22.80 8.62 16.92
N THR A 228 -21.88 9.46 17.44
CA THR A 228 -22.11 10.12 18.71
C THR A 228 -23.10 11.24 18.42
N PRO A 229 -24.37 11.17 18.85
CA PRO A 229 -25.27 12.29 18.70
C PRO A 229 -24.65 13.46 19.46
N LEU A 230 -24.55 14.63 18.84
CA LEU A 230 -24.27 15.84 19.60
C LEU A 230 -25.29 15.90 20.75
N PRO A 231 -24.88 16.20 22.00
CA PRO A 231 -25.84 16.53 23.04
C PRO A 231 -26.77 17.59 22.45
N ASN A 232 -28.08 17.33 22.46
CA ASN A 232 -29.06 18.32 22.00
C ASN A 232 -28.65 19.68 22.60
N PRO A 233 -28.51 20.75 21.79
CA PRO A 233 -28.26 22.07 22.35
C PRO A 233 -29.32 22.30 23.42
N VAL A 234 -28.88 22.71 24.61
CA VAL A 234 -29.78 23.03 25.72
C VAL A 234 -30.88 23.94 25.15
N PRO A 235 -32.17 23.60 25.31
CA PRO A 235 -33.25 24.42 24.80
C PRO A 235 -33.01 25.88 25.23
N PRO A 236 -33.16 26.86 24.34
CA PRO A 236 -32.97 28.25 24.70
C PRO A 236 -33.85 28.57 25.93
N PRO A 237 -33.34 29.35 26.90
CA PRO A 237 -34.09 29.68 28.10
C PRO A 237 -35.44 30.29 27.71
N PRO A 238 -36.54 29.95 28.40
CA PRO A 238 -37.85 30.50 28.10
C PRO A 238 -37.76 32.02 28.14
N ILE A 239 -38.21 32.67 27.06
CA ILE A 239 -38.27 34.13 26.99
C ILE A 239 -39.25 34.57 28.08
N SER A 240 -38.71 35.08 29.20
CA SER A 240 -39.53 35.71 30.23
C SER A 240 -40.15 36.96 29.60
N ALA A 241 -41.44 36.90 29.30
CA ALA A 241 -42.21 38.08 28.97
C ALA A 241 -42.13 39.02 30.19
N ARG A 242 -41.35 40.10 30.07
CA ARG A 242 -41.39 41.20 31.03
C ARG A 242 -42.74 41.90 30.82
N SER A 243 -43.66 41.69 31.75
CA SER A 243 -44.87 42.49 31.96
C SER A 243 -44.51 43.83 32.56
#